data_AF-G5E3B2-F1
#
_entry.id   AF-G5E3B2-F1
#
_cell.length_a   1.000
_cell.length_b   1.000
_cell.length_c   1.000
_cell.angle_alpha   90.00
_cell.angle_beta   90.00
_cell.angle_gamma   90.00
#
_symmetry.space_group_name_H-M   'P 1'
#
loop_
_entity.id
_entity.type
_entity.pdbx_description
1 polymer ?
#
loop_
_entity_poly.entity_id
_entity_poly.type
_entity_poly.pdbx_seq_one_letter_code
_entity_poly.pdbx_strand_id
1 'polypeptide(L)'
;AYLKNKSQVHIPGMGDFSLSEVSFLPDPCPLPDQLKKRSLNEKERLVYAPLSGVGGVLYDKDAVYIDLGPHYVQQAQQRAGKPSHELVQSLISTNVTIDSKMSSSKVSLFTDSKPLGLEDVERKEFVMPSEKQVLDGKTGRTRRKAIFK
;
A
#
# COMPACT_ATOMS: atom_id res chain seq x y z
N ALA A 1 48.65 2.84 2.60
CA ALA A 1 48.26 1.55 3.22
C ALA A 1 46.76 1.36 3.02
N TYR A 2 46.33 0.19 2.56
CA TYR A 2 44.90 -0.11 2.33
C TYR A 2 44.31 -0.75 3.59
N LEU A 3 43.03 -0.48 3.86
CA LEU A 3 42.31 -1.14 4.96
C LEU A 3 42.15 -2.62 4.62
N LYS A 4 42.57 -3.51 5.52
CA LYS A 4 42.46 -4.97 5.36
C LYS A 4 41.43 -5.50 6.33
N ASN A 5 40.84 -6.64 6.00
CA ASN A 5 39.98 -7.34 6.94
C ASN A 5 40.80 -7.78 8.18
N LYS A 6 40.20 -7.74 9.38
CA LYS A 6 40.84 -8.06 10.67
C LYS A 6 42.00 -7.14 11.10
N SER A 7 42.13 -5.93 10.56
CA SER A 7 43.09 -4.95 11.08
C SER A 7 42.61 -4.29 12.38
N GLN A 8 43.55 -3.83 13.21
CA GLN A 8 43.24 -3.01 14.39
C GLN A 8 42.93 -1.56 13.99
N VAL A 9 41.95 -0.94 14.65
CA VAL A 9 41.46 0.42 14.40
C VAL A 9 41.24 1.13 15.73
N HIS A 10 41.68 2.39 15.83
CA HIS A 10 41.40 3.25 16.98
C HIS A 10 40.20 4.16 16.67
N ILE A 11 39.22 4.22 17.57
CA ILE A 11 38.10 5.15 17.52
C ILE A 11 38.33 6.22 18.61
N PRO A 12 38.58 7.49 18.24
CA PRO A 12 38.81 8.56 19.21
C PRO A 12 37.64 8.66 20.21
N GLY A 13 37.98 8.64 21.50
CA GLY A 13 37.01 8.67 22.60
C GLY A 13 36.36 7.32 22.95
N MET A 14 36.58 6.26 22.16
CA MET A 14 36.03 4.91 22.38
C MET A 14 37.11 3.83 22.55
N GLY A 15 38.34 4.04 22.07
CA GLY A 15 39.49 3.14 22.27
C GLY A 15 39.89 2.31 21.03
N ASP A 16 40.67 1.25 21.26
CA ASP A 16 41.19 0.36 20.21
C ASP A 16 40.31 -0.88 20.00
N PHE A 17 40.03 -1.22 18.73
CA PHE A 17 39.17 -2.33 18.33
C PHE A 17 39.76 -3.14 17.16
N SER A 18 39.33 -4.39 16.99
CA SER A 18 39.63 -5.21 15.81
C SER A 18 38.44 -5.24 14.85
N LEU A 19 38.68 -5.00 13.55
CA LEU A 19 37.63 -5.07 12.52
C LEU A 19 37.09 -6.50 12.33
N SER A 20 35.76 -6.65 12.32
CA SER A 20 35.09 -7.93 12.03
C SER A 20 34.98 -8.21 10.53
N GLU A 21 34.47 -7.23 9.77
CA GLU A 21 34.22 -7.34 8.33
C GLU A 21 34.36 -5.97 7.66
N VAL A 22 34.80 -5.94 6.40
CA VAL A 22 34.87 -4.74 5.56
C VAL A 22 34.23 -5.03 4.22
N SER A 23 33.22 -4.26 3.85
CA SER A 23 32.51 -4.35 2.57
C SER A 23 32.73 -3.10 1.73
N PHE A 24 32.92 -3.26 0.41
CA PHE A 24 33.00 -2.14 -0.52
C PHE A 24 31.61 -1.80 -1.04
N LEU A 25 31.22 -0.53 -0.89
CA LEU A 25 29.98 0.01 -1.44
C LEU A 25 30.31 1.10 -2.47
N PRO A 26 29.46 1.29 -3.49
CA PRO A 26 29.62 2.39 -4.43
C PRO A 26 29.46 3.73 -3.71
N ASP A 27 30.17 4.75 -4.21
CA ASP A 27 30.10 6.10 -3.65
C ASP A 27 28.69 6.69 -3.79
N PRO A 28 28.02 7.11 -2.70
CA PRO A 28 26.71 7.75 -2.76
C PRO A 28 26.74 9.15 -3.40
N CYS A 29 27.91 9.78 -3.57
CA CYS A 29 28.09 11.08 -4.22
C CYS A 29 29.27 11.03 -5.21
N PRO A 30 29.11 10.30 -6.33
CA PRO A 30 30.19 10.16 -7.29
C PRO A 30 30.51 11.51 -7.95
N LEU A 31 31.78 11.67 -8.31
CA LEU A 31 32.25 12.81 -9.09
C LEU A 31 31.60 12.80 -10.49
N PRO A 32 31.28 13.98 -11.06
CA PRO A 32 30.72 14.06 -12.40
C PRO A 32 31.75 13.65 -13.47
N ASP A 33 31.33 12.84 -14.44
CA ASP A 33 32.19 12.27 -15.50
C ASP A 33 32.89 13.34 -16.37
N GLN A 34 32.26 14.49 -16.57
CA GLN A 34 32.77 15.57 -17.41
C GLN A 34 33.49 16.64 -16.57
N LEU A 35 34.77 16.37 -16.26
CA LEU A 35 35.65 17.25 -15.47
C LEU A 35 35.94 18.62 -16.10
N LYS A 36 35.59 18.86 -17.37
CA LYS A 36 35.90 20.11 -18.11
C LYS A 36 34.69 21.02 -18.33
N LYS A 37 33.86 21.24 -17.31
CA LYS A 37 32.82 22.28 -17.32
C LYS A 37 33.22 23.41 -16.36
N ARG A 38 32.95 24.66 -16.74
CA ARG A 38 33.21 25.85 -15.91
C ARG A 38 32.32 25.92 -14.66
N SER A 39 31.14 25.30 -14.71
CA SER A 39 30.19 25.23 -13.61
C SER A 39 29.46 23.89 -13.60
N LEU A 40 29.08 23.43 -12.40
CA LEU A 40 28.25 22.24 -12.21
C LEU A 40 26.78 22.56 -12.43
N ASN A 41 26.08 21.65 -13.09
CA ASN A 41 24.63 21.65 -13.19
C ASN A 41 23.99 21.29 -11.84
N GLU A 42 22.73 21.65 -11.64
CA GLU A 42 22.00 21.34 -10.40
C GLU A 42 21.94 19.83 -10.12
N LYS A 43 21.78 19.01 -11.17
CA LYS A 43 21.82 17.54 -11.08
C LYS A 43 23.18 16.97 -10.64
N GLU A 44 24.26 17.72 -10.84
CA GLU A 44 25.63 17.32 -10.47
C GLU A 44 25.99 17.78 -9.04
N ARG A 45 25.14 18.59 -8.38
CA ARG A 45 25.34 19.09 -7.01
C ARG A 45 24.70 18.16 -5.98
N LEU A 46 25.24 16.94 -5.90
CA LEU A 46 24.78 15.92 -4.95
C LEU A 46 25.28 16.22 -3.53
N VAL A 47 24.47 15.87 -2.53
CA VAL A 47 24.80 16.00 -1.10
C VAL A 47 24.47 14.69 -0.40
N TYR A 48 25.44 14.11 0.31
CA TYR A 48 25.26 12.94 1.15
C TYR A 48 25.45 13.32 2.62
N ALA A 49 24.34 13.39 3.37
CA ALA A 49 24.33 13.70 4.79
C ALA A 49 23.30 12.82 5.52
N PRO A 50 23.63 11.55 5.83
CA PRO A 50 22.67 10.56 6.30
C PRO A 50 22.06 10.86 7.69
N LEU A 51 22.79 11.61 8.53
CA LEU A 51 22.34 11.99 9.87
C LEU A 51 21.75 13.41 9.92
N SER A 52 21.59 14.06 8.77
CA SER A 52 21.06 15.42 8.65
C SER A 52 19.69 15.41 7.97
N GLY A 53 18.85 16.38 8.33
CA GLY A 53 17.50 16.57 7.78
C GLY A 53 17.49 17.13 6.34
N VAL A 54 18.18 16.50 5.39
CA VAL A 54 18.24 16.98 4.00
C VAL A 54 16.90 16.71 3.30
N GLY A 55 16.34 17.73 2.66
CA GLY A 55 15.07 17.59 1.93
C GLY A 55 13.85 17.41 2.82
N GLY A 56 13.93 17.77 4.10
CA GLY A 56 12.82 17.62 5.05
C GLY A 56 12.63 16.19 5.56
N VAL A 57 13.62 15.30 5.39
CA VAL A 57 13.59 13.93 5.92
C VAL A 57 14.76 13.75 6.89
N LEU A 58 14.46 13.32 8.11
CA LEU A 58 15.44 12.99 9.14
C LEU A 58 15.29 11.51 9.54
N TYR A 59 16.40 10.77 9.45
CA TYR A 59 16.45 9.35 9.79
C TYR A 59 16.94 9.15 11.21
N ASP A 60 16.23 8.31 11.97
CA ASP A 60 16.67 7.75 13.25
C ASP A 60 16.69 6.21 13.14
N LYS A 61 17.19 5.52 14.16
CA LYS A 61 17.38 4.07 14.18
C LYS A 61 16.13 3.27 13.83
N ASP A 62 14.95 3.72 14.28
CA ASP A 62 13.68 3.02 14.16
C ASP A 62 12.56 3.87 13.56
N ALA A 63 12.81 5.14 13.24
CA ALA A 63 11.82 6.06 12.72
C ALA A 63 12.37 7.00 11.65
N VAL A 64 11.48 7.48 10.79
CA VAL A 64 11.75 8.51 9.80
C VAL A 64 10.83 9.69 10.07
N TYR A 65 11.41 10.86 10.29
CA TYR A 65 10.69 12.11 10.54
C TYR A 65 10.63 12.92 9.26
N ILE A 66 9.43 13.36 8.89
CA ILE A 66 9.18 14.14 7.68
C ILE A 66 8.64 15.50 8.09
N ASP A 67 9.29 16.57 7.64
CA ASP A 67 8.81 17.93 7.80
C ASP A 67 7.75 18.24 6.73
N LEU A 68 6.49 18.14 7.15
CA LEU A 68 5.35 18.56 6.38
C LEU A 68 5.20 20.06 6.56
N GLY A 69 5.94 20.83 5.75
CA GLY A 69 6.02 22.28 5.86
C GLY A 69 4.66 23.01 5.96
N PRO A 70 4.66 24.35 6.18
CA PRO A 70 3.50 25.09 6.70
C PRO A 70 2.19 24.93 5.90
N HIS A 71 2.30 24.73 4.59
CA HIS A 71 1.15 24.55 3.70
C HIS A 71 0.36 23.27 3.95
N TYR A 72 1.00 22.22 4.48
CA TYR A 72 0.31 20.97 4.79
C TYR A 72 -0.63 21.14 5.98
N VAL A 73 -0.19 21.83 7.04
CA VAL A 73 -0.98 22.07 8.25
C VAL A 73 -2.26 22.84 7.93
N GLN A 74 -2.16 23.88 7.10
CA GLN A 74 -3.32 24.66 6.65
C GLN A 74 -4.31 23.83 5.82
N GLN A 75 -3.79 22.92 4.98
CA GLN A 75 -4.64 22.03 4.18
C GLN A 75 -5.25 20.89 5.02
N ALA A 76 -4.58 20.41 6.06
CA ALA A 76 -5.08 19.33 6.91
C ALA A 76 -6.42 19.71 7.57
N GLN A 77 -6.52 20.93 8.11
CA GLN A 77 -7.78 21.45 8.67
C GLN A 77 -8.91 21.54 7.63
N GLN A 78 -8.58 21.88 6.37
CA GLN A 78 -9.57 21.90 5.29
C GLN A 78 -9.90 20.51 4.73
N ARG A 79 -8.99 19.53 4.88
CA ARG A 79 -9.15 18.16 4.36
C ARG A 79 -9.95 17.26 5.30
N ALA A 80 -9.95 17.54 6.61
CA ALA A 80 -10.69 16.73 7.59
C ALA A 80 -12.20 16.62 7.28
N GLY A 81 -12.79 17.63 6.64
CA GLY A 81 -14.19 17.62 6.23
C GLY A 81 -14.46 17.07 4.82
N LYS A 82 -13.43 16.62 4.08
CA LYS A 82 -13.59 16.12 2.72
C LYS A 82 -13.88 14.61 2.73
N PRO A 83 -14.79 14.10 1.88
CA PRO A 83 -15.07 12.66 1.78
C PRO A 83 -13.82 11.82 1.49
N SER A 84 -12.84 12.39 0.79
CA SER A 84 -11.58 11.71 0.50
C SER A 84 -10.78 11.37 1.76
N HIS A 85 -10.84 12.21 2.80
CA HIS A 85 -10.15 11.94 4.06
C HIS A 85 -10.83 10.80 4.84
N GLU A 86 -12.15 10.77 4.85
CA GLU A 86 -12.93 9.69 5.49
C GLU A 86 -12.65 8.34 4.81
N LEU A 87 -12.63 8.30 3.48
CA LEU A 87 -12.29 7.10 2.72
C LEU A 87 -10.87 6.61 3.03
N VAL A 88 -9.88 7.52 3.05
CA VAL A 88 -8.50 7.17 3.41
C VAL A 88 -8.42 6.66 4.85
N GLN A 89 -9.13 7.28 5.79
CA GLN A 89 -9.18 6.85 7.19
C GLN A 89 -9.79 5.45 7.34
N SER A 90 -10.86 5.15 6.58
CA SER A 90 -11.50 3.83 6.55
C SER A 90 -10.57 2.75 6.01
N LEU A 91 -9.77 3.08 4.99
CA LEU A 91 -8.76 2.19 4.43
C LEU A 91 -7.61 1.95 5.41
N ILE A 92 -7.10 2.99 6.07
CA ILE A 92 -6.04 2.87 7.09
C ILE A 92 -6.50 2.02 8.27
N SER A 93 -7.76 2.17 8.69
CA SER A 93 -8.34 1.43 9.82
C SER A 93 -8.66 -0.03 9.49
N THR A 94 -8.71 -0.39 8.21
CA THR A 94 -9.06 -1.75 7.77
C THR A 94 -7.85 -2.68 7.91
N ASN A 95 -7.91 -3.60 8.89
CA ASN A 95 -6.87 -4.59 9.18
C ASN A 95 -6.99 -5.90 8.37
N VAL A 96 -7.90 -5.98 7.40
CA VAL A 96 -8.19 -7.20 6.63
C VAL A 96 -8.14 -6.87 5.15
N THR A 97 -7.60 -7.79 4.34
CA THR A 97 -7.57 -7.61 2.88
C THR A 97 -8.98 -7.49 2.31
N ILE A 98 -9.13 -6.71 1.24
CA ILE A 98 -10.41 -6.54 0.56
C ILE A 98 -10.92 -7.88 0.05
N ASP A 99 -10.03 -8.76 -0.44
CA ASP A 99 -10.38 -10.09 -0.93
C ASP A 99 -11.03 -10.97 0.13
N SER A 100 -10.51 -10.95 1.36
CA SER A 100 -11.10 -11.70 2.47
C SER A 100 -12.48 -11.15 2.85
N LYS A 101 -12.62 -9.81 2.91
CA LYS A 101 -13.92 -9.16 3.11
C LYS A 101 -14.91 -9.55 2.02
N MET A 102 -14.51 -9.49 0.75
CA MET A 102 -15.35 -9.85 -0.39
C MET A 102 -15.77 -11.31 -0.37
N SER A 103 -14.89 -12.20 0.11
CA SER A 103 -15.18 -13.62 0.23
C SER A 103 -16.25 -13.94 1.26
N SER A 104 -16.24 -13.22 2.39
CA SER A 104 -17.26 -13.34 3.43
C SER A 104 -18.54 -12.56 3.12
N SER A 105 -18.45 -11.56 2.24
CA SER A 105 -19.55 -10.68 1.91
C SER A 105 -20.57 -11.42 1.05
N LYS A 106 -21.84 -11.24 1.37
CA LYS A 106 -22.96 -11.77 0.57
C LYS A 106 -23.74 -10.61 0.00
N VAL A 107 -24.15 -10.72 -1.26
CA VAL A 107 -24.88 -9.65 -1.97
C VAL A 107 -26.30 -10.11 -2.29
N SER A 108 -27.30 -9.33 -1.87
CA SER A 108 -28.71 -9.54 -2.20
C SER A 108 -29.12 -8.69 -3.40
N LEU A 109 -29.74 -9.29 -4.42
CA LEU A 109 -30.21 -8.57 -5.63
C LEU A 109 -31.59 -7.94 -5.45
N PHE A 110 -32.44 -8.55 -4.65
CA PHE A 110 -33.77 -8.05 -4.27
C PHE A 110 -33.91 -8.00 -2.75
N THR A 111 -34.78 -7.12 -2.24
CA THR A 111 -35.01 -6.91 -0.81
C THR A 111 -35.28 -8.19 -0.02
N ASP A 112 -36.01 -9.15 -0.61
CA ASP A 112 -36.37 -10.43 0.04
C ASP A 112 -35.66 -11.65 -0.60
N SER A 113 -34.55 -11.43 -1.32
CA SER A 113 -33.82 -12.52 -1.98
C SER A 113 -32.76 -13.15 -1.09
N LYS A 114 -32.50 -14.45 -1.31
CA LYS A 114 -31.37 -15.16 -0.69
C LYS A 114 -30.06 -14.47 -1.13
N PRO A 115 -29.21 -14.03 -0.19
CA PRO A 115 -27.97 -13.33 -0.52
C PRO A 115 -26.94 -14.31 -1.10
N LEU A 116 -26.26 -13.88 -2.16
CA LEU A 116 -25.30 -14.67 -2.93
C LEU A 116 -23.89 -14.52 -2.35
N GLY A 117 -23.23 -15.63 -2.05
CA GLY A 117 -21.80 -15.67 -1.69
C GLY A 117 -20.91 -16.03 -2.88
N LEU A 118 -19.59 -16.01 -2.69
CA LEU A 118 -18.63 -16.45 -3.72
C LEU A 118 -18.89 -17.88 -4.20
N GLU A 119 -19.25 -18.78 -3.29
CA GLU A 119 -19.58 -20.17 -3.59
C GLU A 119 -20.73 -20.29 -4.62
N ASP A 120 -21.69 -19.36 -4.60
CA ASP A 120 -22.81 -19.34 -5.55
C ASP A 120 -22.41 -18.79 -6.93
N VAL A 121 -21.33 -18.00 -7.00
CA VAL A 121 -20.80 -17.44 -8.25
C VAL A 121 -19.91 -18.46 -8.96
N GLU A 122 -19.05 -19.16 -8.21
CA GLU A 122 -18.15 -20.20 -8.74
C GLU A 122 -18.92 -21.44 -9.21
N ARG A 123 -20.06 -21.76 -8.59
CA ARG A 123 -20.88 -22.94 -8.90
C ARG A 123 -21.79 -22.82 -10.13
N LYS A 124 -21.64 -21.79 -10.99
CA LYS A 124 -22.54 -21.61 -12.13
C LYS A 124 -22.29 -22.60 -13.27
N GLU A 125 -22.78 -23.82 -13.10
CA GLU A 125 -23.48 -24.49 -14.20
C GLU A 125 -24.75 -23.68 -14.48
N PHE A 126 -24.91 -23.16 -15.70
CA PHE A 126 -26.12 -22.46 -16.13
C PHE A 126 -27.28 -23.46 -16.22
N VAL A 127 -27.96 -23.72 -15.11
CA VAL A 127 -29.16 -24.58 -15.09
C VAL A 127 -30.39 -23.72 -15.36
N MET A 128 -31.03 -23.94 -16.51
CA MET A 128 -32.29 -23.27 -16.85
C MET A 128 -33.40 -23.66 -15.85
N PRO A 129 -34.25 -22.72 -15.38
CA PRO A 129 -35.33 -23.01 -14.45
C PRO A 129 -36.34 -24.00 -15.05
N SER A 130 -36.81 -24.95 -14.25
CA SER A 130 -37.83 -25.91 -14.67
C SER A 130 -39.24 -25.31 -14.60
N GLU A 131 -40.14 -25.67 -15.52
CA GLU A 131 -41.51 -25.16 -15.55
C GLU A 131 -42.47 -26.12 -14.82
N LYS A 132 -43.34 -25.60 -13.94
CA LYS A 132 -44.49 -26.36 -13.40
C LYS A 132 -45.78 -25.65 -13.72
N GLN A 133 -46.76 -26.41 -14.19
CA GLN A 133 -48.11 -25.91 -14.41
C GLN A 133 -48.90 -25.94 -13.10
N VAL A 134 -49.50 -24.81 -12.75
CA VAL A 134 -50.33 -24.63 -11.55
C VAL A 134 -51.71 -24.17 -12.00
N LEU A 135 -52.75 -24.84 -11.50
CA LEU A 135 -54.13 -24.49 -11.78
C LEU A 135 -54.56 -23.35 -10.85
N ASP A 136 -55.03 -22.24 -11.40
CA ASP A 136 -55.48 -21.09 -10.63
C ASP A 136 -56.90 -21.32 -10.11
N GLY A 137 -57.04 -21.59 -8.81
CA GLY A 137 -58.32 -21.95 -8.17
C GLY A 137 -59.43 -20.90 -8.26
N LYS A 138 -59.11 -19.65 -8.62
CA LYS A 138 -60.10 -18.58 -8.81
C LYS A 138 -60.59 -18.43 -10.25
N THR A 139 -59.77 -18.83 -11.23
CA THR A 139 -60.05 -18.57 -12.66
C THR A 139 -60.14 -19.83 -13.50
N GLY A 140 -59.85 -21.00 -12.93
CA GLY A 140 -59.87 -22.30 -13.63
C GLY A 140 -58.80 -22.45 -14.72
N ARG A 141 -57.93 -21.46 -14.90
CA ARG A 141 -56.90 -21.43 -15.95
C ARG A 141 -55.60 -22.03 -15.46
N THR A 142 -55.00 -22.88 -16.29
CA THR A 142 -53.66 -23.41 -16.05
C THR A 142 -52.61 -22.34 -16.36
N ARG A 143 -51.80 -21.97 -15.37
CA ARG A 143 -50.69 -21.02 -15.51
C ARG A 143 -49.35 -21.72 -15.34
N ARG A 144 -48.35 -21.24 -16.06
CA ARG A 144 -46.98 -21.74 -15.98
C ARG A 144 -46.25 -20.98 -14.87
N LYS A 145 -45.65 -21.69 -13.93
CA LYS A 145 -44.81 -21.13 -12.88
C LYS A 145 -43.39 -21.65 -13.06
N ALA A 146 -42.43 -20.75 -13.22
CA ALA A 146 -41.02 -21.09 -13.20
C ALA A 146 -40.61 -21.54 -11.79
N ILE A 147 -39.97 -22.69 -11.70
CA ILE A 147 -39.35 -23.25 -10.50
C ILE A 147 -37.85 -23.17 -10.69
N PHE A 148 -37.25 -22.27 -9.93
CA PHE A 148 -35.80 -22.16 -9.76
C PHE A 148 -35.41 -23.17 -8.68
N LYS A 149 -34.44 -24.06 -8.97
CA LYS A 149 -33.88 -25.01 -7.99
C LYS A 149 -32.85 -24.33 -7.10
#